data_AF-A0A9D7D5V4-F1
#
_entry.id   AF-A0A9D7D5V4-F1
#
_cell.length_a   1.000
_cell.length_b   1.000
_cell.length_c   1.000
_cell.angle_alpha   90.00
_cell.angle_beta   90.00
_cell.angle_gamma   90.00
#
_symmetry.space_group_name_H-M   'P 1'
#
loop_
_entity.id
_entity.type
_entity.pdbx_description
1 polymer ?
#
loop_
_entity_poly.entity_id
_entity_poly.type
_entity_poly.pdbx_seq_one_letter_code
_entity_poly.pdbx_strand_id
1 'polypeptide(L)'
;MKRRVPTVVLSLMFLTSGYAAWDNVLSDNAPVRAEAEALACGRKACSEKHGMTKADRDPFGQTFEFTWRDAKVRVECRRPAWIVGARRCAAGEVRH
;
A
#
# COMPACT_ATOMS: atom_id res chain seq x y z
N MET A 1 -42.67 8.07 -7.91
CA MET A 1 -42.09 8.25 -6.57
C MET A 1 -40.67 8.82 -6.68
N LYS A 2 -40.41 10.06 -6.25
CA LYS A 2 -39.04 10.63 -6.20
C LYS A 2 -38.34 10.09 -4.96
N ARG A 3 -37.43 9.12 -5.12
CA ARG A 3 -36.56 8.64 -4.03
C ARG A 3 -35.63 9.78 -3.65
N ARG A 4 -35.90 10.46 -2.54
CA ARG A 4 -34.98 11.45 -1.98
C ARG A 4 -33.83 10.68 -1.35
N VAL A 5 -32.63 10.81 -1.90
CA VAL A 5 -31.43 10.33 -1.22
C VAL A 5 -31.30 11.17 0.06
N PRO A 6 -31.25 10.53 1.25
CA PRO A 6 -31.14 11.28 2.48
C PRO A 6 -29.83 12.07 2.48
N THR A 7 -29.88 13.34 2.87
CA THR A 7 -28.70 14.22 2.95
C THR A 7 -27.54 13.57 3.71
N VAL A 8 -27.86 12.79 4.76
CA VAL A 8 -26.89 12.00 5.54
C VAL A 8 -26.07 11.04 4.68
N VAL A 9 -26.71 10.35 3.72
CA VAL A 9 -26.03 9.41 2.81
C VAL A 9 -25.09 10.17 1.88
N LEU A 10 -25.54 11.32 1.36
CA LEU A 10 -24.71 12.16 0.51
C LEU A 10 -23.48 12.67 1.26
N SER A 11 -23.66 13.17 2.50
CA SER A 11 -22.57 13.63 3.36
C SER A 11 -21.57 12.52 3.67
N LEU A 12 -22.03 11.30 3.98
CA LEU A 12 -21.15 10.15 4.20
C LEU A 12 -20.33 9.80 2.97
N MET A 13 -20.91 9.86 1.76
CA MET A 13 -20.17 9.61 0.52
C MET A 13 -19.07 10.66 0.30
N PHE A 14 -19.34 11.94 0.55
CA PHE A 14 -18.33 12.99 0.41
C PHE A 14 -17.21 12.88 1.44
N LEU A 15 -17.53 12.57 2.70
CA LEU A 15 -16.53 12.41 3.76
C LEU A 15 -15.62 11.21 3.48
N THR A 16 -16.20 10.08 3.11
CA THR A 16 -15.43 8.86 2.82
C THR A 16 -14.57 9.00 1.56
N SER A 17 -15.08 9.63 0.49
CA SER A 17 -14.30 9.90 -0.72
C SER A 17 -13.21 10.96 -0.51
N GLY A 18 -13.48 12.01 0.27
CA GLY A 18 -12.47 13.00 0.65
C GLY A 18 -11.34 12.39 1.48
N TYR A 19 -11.68 11.58 2.48
CA TYR A 19 -10.71 10.83 3.27
C TYR A 19 -9.88 9.88 2.39
N ALA A 20 -10.52 9.17 1.47
CA ALA A 20 -9.84 8.30 0.52
C ALA A 20 -8.85 9.05 -0.37
N ALA A 21 -9.24 10.22 -0.89
CA ALA A 21 -8.37 11.04 -1.71
C ALA A 21 -7.18 11.55 -0.91
N TRP A 22 -7.39 12.03 0.31
CA TRP A 22 -6.32 12.46 1.20
C TRP A 22 -5.36 11.31 1.53
N ASP A 23 -5.87 10.14 1.91
CA ASP A 23 -5.02 9.01 2.28
C ASP A 23 -4.31 8.36 1.06
N ASN A 24 -4.88 8.49 -0.14
CA ASN A 24 -4.25 7.99 -1.36
C ASN A 24 -3.28 8.97 -2.03
N VAL A 25 -3.40 10.28 -1.80
CA VAL A 25 -2.57 11.29 -2.47
C VAL A 25 -1.62 11.99 -1.51
N LEU A 26 -2.09 12.37 -0.33
CA LEU A 26 -1.39 13.28 0.59
C LEU A 26 -0.78 12.57 1.81
N SER A 27 -1.25 11.37 2.15
CA SER A 27 -0.72 10.60 3.28
C SER A 27 0.68 10.06 2.98
N ASP A 28 1.58 10.28 3.94
CA ASP A 28 2.98 9.87 3.89
C ASP A 28 3.09 8.35 3.90
N ASN A 29 3.85 7.80 2.94
CA ASN A 29 4.03 6.34 2.79
C ASN A 29 5.22 5.80 3.58
N ALA A 30 5.93 6.65 4.35
CA ALA A 30 7.02 6.21 5.21
C ALA A 30 6.72 4.95 6.04
N PRO A 31 5.57 4.81 6.73
CA PRO A 31 5.28 3.60 7.52
C PRO A 31 5.10 2.35 6.65
N VAL A 32 4.44 2.46 5.49
CA VAL A 32 4.17 1.33 4.59
C VAL A 32 5.45 0.86 3.91
N ARG A 33 6.32 1.80 3.54
CA ARG A 33 7.65 1.47 3.00
C ARG A 33 8.50 0.76 4.06
N ALA A 34 8.49 1.24 5.30
CA ALA A 34 9.23 0.61 6.39
C ALA A 34 8.73 -0.82 6.68
N GLU A 35 7.42 -1.05 6.66
CA GLU A 35 6.85 -2.41 6.75
C GLU A 35 7.27 -3.29 5.58
N ALA A 36 7.24 -2.75 4.35
CA ALA A 36 7.64 -3.49 3.17
C ALA A 36 9.13 -3.87 3.21
N GLU A 37 9.99 -2.96 3.64
CA GLU A 37 11.43 -3.19 3.82
C GLU A 37 11.68 -4.25 4.91
N ALA A 38 11.01 -4.16 6.06
CA ALA A 38 11.11 -5.17 7.12
C ALA A 38 10.71 -6.57 6.64
N LEU A 39 9.64 -6.67 5.83
CA LEU A 39 9.21 -7.94 5.23
C LEU A 39 10.20 -8.47 4.19
N ALA A 40 10.78 -7.59 3.38
CA ALA A 40 11.78 -7.97 2.40
C ALA A 40 13.06 -8.47 3.10
N CYS A 41 13.44 -7.82 4.20
CA CYS A 41 14.53 -8.23 5.07
C CYS A 41 14.27 -9.52 5.86
N GLY A 42 13.01 -9.90 6.05
CA GLY A 42 12.64 -11.23 6.56
C GLY A 42 12.87 -12.35 5.54
N ARG A 43 12.94 -12.03 4.24
CA ARG A 43 13.22 -13.01 3.16
C ARG A 43 14.71 -13.07 2.79
N LYS A 44 15.42 -11.96 2.89
CA LYS A 44 16.85 -11.83 2.59
C LYS A 44 17.54 -10.96 3.64
N ALA A 45 18.77 -11.27 4.03
CA ALA A 45 19.40 -10.57 5.14
C ALA A 45 19.52 -9.05 4.89
N CYS A 46 18.96 -8.27 5.80
CA CYS A 46 19.02 -6.80 5.81
C CYS A 46 20.46 -6.25 5.96
N SER A 47 21.41 -7.11 6.37
CA SER A 47 22.83 -6.79 6.47
C SER A 47 23.49 -6.62 5.10
N GLU A 48 22.92 -7.18 4.04
CA GLU A 48 23.40 -6.98 2.68
C GLU A 48 22.90 -5.65 2.12
N LYS A 49 23.75 -4.97 1.34
CA LYS A 49 23.35 -3.76 0.63
C LYS A 49 22.20 -4.10 -0.32
N HIS A 50 21.05 -3.49 -0.07
CA HIS A 50 19.87 -3.59 -0.91
C HIS A 50 19.34 -2.19 -1.19
N GLY A 51 18.64 -2.06 -2.32
CA GLY A 51 18.03 -0.81 -2.73
C GLY A 51 16.61 -1.06 -3.18
N MET A 52 15.71 -0.13 -2.84
CA MET A 52 14.39 -0.08 -3.44
C MET A 52 14.55 0.38 -4.90
N THR A 53 14.22 -0.49 -5.83
CA THR A 53 14.41 -0.28 -7.27
C THR A 53 13.13 0.11 -7.99
N LYS A 54 11.97 -0.34 -7.49
CA LYS A 54 10.66 0.09 -7.99
C LYS A 54 9.68 0.26 -6.84
N ALA A 55 8.80 1.24 -6.98
CA ALA A 55 7.66 1.44 -6.10
C ALA A 55 6.49 1.89 -6.97
N ASP A 56 5.53 1.01 -7.16
CA ASP A 56 4.31 1.30 -7.91
C ASP A 56 3.15 1.42 -6.92
N ARG A 57 2.36 2.49 -7.06
CA ARG A 57 1.23 2.79 -6.19
C ARG A 57 -0.04 2.84 -7.01
N ASP A 58 -0.96 1.98 -6.66
CA ASP A 58 -2.31 1.91 -7.21
C ASP A 58 -3.35 2.31 -6.14
N PRO A 59 -4.56 2.69 -6.54
CA PRO A 59 -5.66 2.94 -5.59
C PRO A 59 -5.97 1.75 -4.67
N PHE A 60 -5.66 0.52 -5.11
CA PHE A 60 -5.97 -0.72 -4.40
C PHE A 60 -4.78 -1.29 -3.60
N GLY A 61 -3.56 -0.83 -3.86
CA GLY A 61 -2.37 -1.38 -3.26
C GLY A 61 -1.10 -0.68 -3.67
N GLN A 62 0.01 -1.10 -3.09
CA GLN A 62 1.33 -0.58 -3.37
C GLN A 62 2.29 -1.75 -3.47
N THR A 63 3.06 -1.81 -4.55
CA THR A 63 4.11 -2.83 -4.71
C THR A 63 5.47 -2.18 -4.61
N PHE A 64 6.36 -2.83 -3.87
CA PHE A 64 7.76 -2.44 -3.69
C PHE A 64 8.65 -3.56 -4.22
N GLU A 65 9.65 -3.22 -5.01
CA GLU A 65 10.68 -4.16 -5.48
C GLU A 65 12.02 -3.76 -4.89
N PHE A 66 12.53 -4.62 -4.02
CA PHE A 66 13.85 -4.49 -3.41
C PHE A 66 14.82 -5.40 -4.16
N THR A 67 15.94 -4.84 -4.59
CA THR A 67 16.99 -5.58 -5.30
C THR A 67 18.22 -5.71 -4.40
N TRP A 68 18.68 -6.94 -4.23
CA TRP A 68 19.97 -7.33 -3.69
C TRP A 68 20.94 -7.61 -4.84
N ARG A 69 22.19 -7.90 -4.47
CA ARG A 69 23.22 -8.30 -5.44
C ARG A 69 22.86 -9.58 -6.19
N ASP A 70 22.18 -10.52 -5.54
CA ASP A 70 21.93 -11.89 -6.01
C ASP A 70 20.44 -12.28 -6.09
N ALA A 71 19.54 -11.34 -5.78
CA ALA A 71 18.11 -11.61 -5.72
C ALA A 71 17.27 -10.34 -5.80
N LYS A 72 16.00 -10.52 -6.11
CA LYS A 72 14.96 -9.49 -6.05
C LYS A 72 13.80 -9.98 -5.21
N VAL A 73 13.35 -9.15 -4.27
CA VAL A 73 12.17 -9.42 -3.45
C VAL A 73 11.10 -8.41 -3.78
N ARG A 74 9.96 -8.91 -4.24
CA ARG A 74 8.77 -8.09 -4.45
C ARG A 74 7.87 -8.18 -3.23
N VAL A 75 7.49 -7.04 -2.66
CA VAL A 75 6.56 -6.93 -1.55
C VAL A 75 5.30 -6.22 -2.02
N GLU A 76 4.14 -6.78 -1.69
CA GLU A 76 2.86 -6.23 -2.08
C GLU A 76 2.05 -5.85 -0.84
N CYS A 77 1.69 -4.58 -0.76
CA CYS A 77 0.90 -4.00 0.32
C CYS A 77 -0.48 -3.65 -0.19
N ARG A 78 -1.51 -4.42 0.19
CA ARG A 78 -2.91 -4.19 -0.23
C ARG A 78 -3.76 -3.68 0.91
N ARG A 79 -4.82 -2.95 0.57
CA ARG A 79 -5.90 -2.64 1.52
C ARG A 79 -6.90 -3.80 1.57
N PRO A 80 -7.34 -4.24 2.76
CA PRO A 80 -8.31 -5.33 2.89
C PRO A 80 -9.75 -4.91 2.54
N ALA A 81 -10.06 -3.61 2.57
CA ALA A 81 -11.33 -3.07 2.11
C ALA A 81 -11.10 -2.00 1.05
N TRP A 82 -12.07 -1.86 0.14
CA TRP A 82 -11.98 -1.18 -1.16
C TRP A 82 -11.40 0.25 -1.11
N ILE A 83 -11.44 0.91 0.06
CA ILE A 83 -11.05 2.32 0.22
C ILE A 83 -10.44 2.66 1.60
N VAL A 84 -10.78 1.93 2.67
CA VAL A 84 -10.48 2.34 4.07
C VAL A 84 -9.83 1.21 4.85
N GLY A 85 -8.79 1.52 5.63
CA GLY A 85 -8.13 0.60 6.56
C GLY A 85 -6.62 0.51 6.37
N ALA A 86 -5.95 -0.05 7.39
CA ALA A 86 -4.50 -0.26 7.40
C ALA A 86 -4.09 -1.16 6.22
N ARG A 87 -3.02 -0.77 5.52
CA ARG A 87 -2.42 -1.59 4.47
C ARG A 87 -1.82 -2.82 5.13
N ARG A 88 -2.06 -4.01 4.56
CA ARG A 88 -1.39 -5.24 4.95
C ARG A 88 -0.37 -5.58 3.88
N CYS A 89 0.89 -5.64 4.29
CA CYS A 89 1.99 -6.02 3.43
C CYS A 89 2.23 -7.52 3.49
N ALA A 90 2.46 -8.13 2.33
CA ALA A 90 2.86 -9.52 2.18
C ALA A 90 4.11 -9.58 1.30
N ALA A 91 5.15 -10.26 1.79
CA ALA A 91 6.33 -10.54 0.99
C ALA A 91 5.98 -11.59 -0.07
N GLY A 92 6.08 -11.18 -1.33
CA GLY A 92 5.90 -12.04 -2.50
C GLY A 92 7.14 -12.91 -2.76
N GLU A 93 7.21 -13.42 -3.99
CA GLU A 93 8.23 -14.37 -4.41
C GLU A 93 9.63 -13.74 -4.51
N VAL A 94 10.65 -14.47 -4.07
CA VAL A 94 12.06 -14.11 -4.24
C VAL A 94 12.52 -14.64 -5.59
N ARG A 95 12.96 -13.75 -6.48
CA ARG A 95 13.53 -14.13 -7.79
C ARG A 95 15.04 -13.99 -7.74
N HIS A 96 15.73 -15.05 -8.12
CA HIS A 96 17.19 -15.09 -8.27
C HIS A 96 17.61 -14.71 -9.69
#